data_AF-A0A533YIB8-F1
#
_entry.id   AF-A0A533YIB8-F1
#
_cell.length_a   1.000
_cell.length_b   1.000
_cell.length_c   1.000
_cell.angle_alpha   90.00
_cell.angle_beta   90.00
_cell.angle_gamma   90.00
#
_symmetry.space_group_name_H-M   'P 1'
#
loop_
_entity.id
_entity.type
_entity.pdbx_description
1 polymer ?
#
loop_
_entity_poly.entity_id
_entity_poly.type
_entity_poly.pdbx_seq_one_letter_code
_entity_poly.pdbx_strand_id
1 'polypeptide(L)' 'MAITRNLSPSGLALSLSETIPLKMKEKAQIHLHNRITLQVVPVHARHEPGRLVAGFKVATIEKGAQEWNDLVAKVER' A
#
# COMPACT_ATOMS: atom_id res chain seq x y z
N MET A 1 10.71 2.82 -7.18
CA MET A 1 10.69 3.15 -5.73
C MET A 1 9.25 3.49 -5.37
N ALA A 2 8.72 3.00 -4.25
CA ALA A 2 7.35 3.26 -3.81
C ALA A 2 7.37 4.13 -2.54
N ILE A 3 6.53 5.15 -2.49
CA ILE A 3 6.42 6.06 -1.34
C ILE A 3 5.02 5.93 -0.75
N THR A 4 4.94 5.64 0.53
CA THR A 4 3.66 5.60 1.26
C THR A 4 3.12 7.01 1.44
N ARG A 5 1.89 7.25 0.94
CA ARG A 5 1.21 8.55 1.08
C ARG A 5 0.19 8.56 2.20
N ASN A 6 -0.55 7.47 2.34
CA ASN A 6 -1.60 7.35 3.34
C ASN A 6 -1.70 5.90 3.83
N LEU A 7 -2.04 5.73 5.10
CA LEU A 7 -2.23 4.44 5.76
C LEU A 7 -3.52 4.47 6.57
N SER A 8 -4.24 3.37 6.55
CA SER A 8 -5.41 3.14 7.40
C SER A 8 -5.48 1.66 7.77
N PRO A 9 -6.30 1.24 8.76
CA PRO A 9 -6.36 -0.16 9.15
C PRO A 9 -6.74 -1.10 7.99
N SER A 10 -7.53 -0.59 7.04
CA SER A 10 -8.09 -1.35 5.92
C SER A 10 -7.41 -1.11 4.57
N GLY A 11 -6.43 -0.20 4.49
CA GLY A 11 -5.87 0.21 3.20
C GLY A 11 -4.60 1.04 3.28
N LEU A 12 -3.98 1.24 2.12
CA LEU A 12 -2.87 2.15 1.93
C LEU A 12 -2.89 2.80 0.55
N ALA A 13 -2.33 4.00 0.47
CA ALA A 13 -2.07 4.68 -0.79
C ALA A 13 -0.57 4.82 -1.00
N LEU A 14 -0.10 4.43 -2.19
CA LEU A 14 1.30 4.53 -2.60
C LEU A 14 1.45 5.43 -3.82
N SER A 15 2.53 6.21 -3.83
CA SER A 15 3.11 6.76 -5.06
C SER A 15 4.12 5.76 -5.62
N LEU A 16 3.92 5.40 -6.87
CA LEU A 16 4.66 4.41 -7.63
C LEU A 16 5.31 5.07 -8.85
N SER A 17 6.36 4.43 -9.37
CA SER A 17 6.89 4.77 -10.70
C SER A 17 5.83 4.45 -11.76
N GLU A 18 5.71 5.30 -12.79
CA GLU A 18 4.75 5.11 -13.89
C GLU A 18 5.00 3.81 -14.68
N THR A 19 6.21 3.27 -14.58
CA THR A 19 6.61 2.01 -15.22
C THR A 19 6.12 0.76 -14.50
N ILE A 20 5.54 0.87 -13.29
CA ILE A 20 5.06 -0.31 -12.55
C ILE A 20 3.74 -0.80 -13.16
N PRO A 21 3.69 -2.02 -13.73
CA PRO A 21 2.45 -2.56 -14.26
C PRO A 21 1.51 -2.91 -13.10
N LEU A 22 0.53 -2.05 -12.87
CA LEU A 22 -0.46 -2.24 -11.83
C LEU A 22 -1.72 -2.88 -12.42
N LYS A 23 -1.95 -4.16 -12.09
CA LYS A 23 -3.15 -4.87 -12.52
C LYS A 23 -4.29 -4.65 -11.55
N MET A 24 -5.33 -3.95 -12.00
CA MET A 24 -6.52 -3.67 -11.18
C MET A 24 -7.22 -4.96 -10.75
N LYS A 25 -7.72 -4.99 -9.51
CA LYS A 25 -8.49 -6.11 -8.93
C LYS A 25 -7.73 -7.43 -8.74
N GLU A 26 -6.47 -7.52 -9.14
CA GLU A 26 -5.62 -8.67 -8.82
C GLU A 26 -4.92 -8.48 -7.49
N LYS A 27 -4.70 -9.58 -6.76
CA LYS A 27 -3.93 -9.53 -5.51
C LYS A 27 -2.48 -9.20 -5.81
N ALA A 28 -1.93 -8.31 -5.01
CA ALA A 28 -0.52 -7.95 -5.01
C ALA A 28 0.04 -8.06 -3.59
N GLN A 29 1.36 -8.23 -3.51
CA GLN A 29 2.07 -8.30 -2.24
C GLN A 29 2.90 -7.03 -2.06
N ILE A 30 2.75 -6.37 -0.91
CA ILE A 30 3.51 -5.18 -0.56
C ILE A 30 4.37 -5.49 0.67
N HIS A 31 5.65 -5.19 0.56
CA HIS A 31 6.62 -5.27 1.65
C HIS A 31 6.92 -3.87 2.17
N LEU A 32 6.60 -3.61 3.44
CA LEU A 32 6.92 -2.35 4.11
C LEU A 32 8.04 -2.57 5.12
N HIS A 33 9.09 -1.74 5.04
CA HIS A 33 10.23 -1.72 5.96
C HIS A 33 10.86 -3.09 6.26
N ASN A 34 10.72 -4.06 5.35
CA ASN A 34 11.15 -5.45 5.49
C ASN A 34 10.62 -6.18 6.75
N ARG A 35 9.58 -5.65 7.39
CA ARG A 35 8.95 -6.20 8.62
C ARG A 35 7.49 -6.54 8.43
N ILE A 36 6.80 -5.82 7.55
CA ILE A 36 5.38 -5.99 7.28
C ILE A 36 5.21 -6.52 5.86
N THR A 37 4.42 -7.59 5.72
CA THR A 37 4.01 -8.15 4.44
C THR A 37 2.50 -8.11 4.35
N LEU A 38 1.98 -7.42 3.33
CA LEU A 38 0.54 -7.27 3.11
C LEU A 38 0.15 -7.91 1.79
N GLN A 39 -0.87 -8.77 1.80
CA GLN A 39 -1.66 -9.04 0.61
C GLN A 39 -2.68 -7.91 0.45
N VAL A 40 -2.66 -7.28 -0.72
CA VAL A 40 -3.53 -6.15 -1.04
C VAL A 40 -4.19 -6.34 -2.39
N VAL A 41 -5.26 -5.59 -2.62
CA VAL A 41 -5.93 -5.49 -3.92
C VAL A 41 -5.94 -4.03 -4.35
N PRO A 42 -5.43 -3.67 -5.54
CA PRO A 42 -5.56 -2.32 -6.07
C PRO A 42 -7.03 -2.00 -6.32
N VAL A 43 -7.52 -0.93 -5.70
CA VAL A 43 -8.91 -0.45 -5.82
C VAL A 43 -9.00 0.89 -6.55
N HIS A 44 -7.89 1.62 -6.64
CA HIS A 44 -7.83 2.91 -7.32
C HIS A 44 -6.44 3.13 -7.93
N ALA A 45 -6.39 3.81 -9.08
CA ALA A 45 -5.15 4.22 -9.72
C ALA A 45 -5.36 5.54 -10.47
N ARG A 46 -4.46 6.50 -10.27
CA ARG A 46 -4.49 7.82 -10.89
C ARG A 46 -3.08 8.23 -11.30
N HIS A 47 -2.91 8.67 -12.54
CA HIS A 47 -1.66 9.25 -13.00
C HIS A 47 -1.55 10.70 -12.52
N GLU A 48 -0.42 11.04 -11.92
CA GLU A 48 0.03 12.40 -11.65
C GLU A 48 1.31 12.66 -12.44
N PRO A 49 1.71 13.91 -12.69
CA PRO A 49 2.95 14.20 -13.41
C PRO A 49 4.16 13.47 -12.78
N GLY A 50 4.76 12.53 -13.52
CA GLY A 50 5.94 11.77 -13.12
C GLY A 50 5.70 10.61 -12.16
N ARG A 51 4.46 10.25 -11.83
CA ARG A 51 4.15 9.13 -10.90
C ARG A 51 2.75 8.56 -11.04
N LEU A 52 2.61 7.30 -10.67
CA LEU A 52 1.32 6.65 -10.51
C LEU A 52 0.92 6.66 -9.02
N VAL A 53 -0.25 7.21 -8.70
CA VAL A 53 -0.82 7.10 -7.35
C VAL A 53 -1.83 5.97 -7.33
N ALA A 54 -1.63 5.00 -6.45
CA ALA A 54 -2.48 3.82 -6.35
C ALA A 54 -2.97 3.61 -4.93
N GLY A 55 -4.28 3.35 -4.81
CA GLY A 55 -4.94 2.96 -3.58
C GLY A 55 -5.11 1.45 -3.53
N PHE A 56 -4.77 0.86 -2.39
CA PHE A 56 -4.77 -0.56 -2.14
C PHE A 56 -5.64 -0.86 -0.93
N LYS A 57 -6.54 -1.85 -1.06
CA LYS A 57 -7.25 -2.43 0.08
C LYS A 57 -6.43 -3.57 0.65
N VAL A 58 -6.21 -3.58 1.96
CA VAL A 58 -5.53 -4.69 2.64
C VAL A 58 -6.50 -5.87 2.69
N ALA A 59 -6.09 -6.99 2.11
CA ALA A 59 -6.82 -8.24 2.17
C ALA A 59 -6.36 -9.09 3.35
N THR A 60 -5.05 -9.18 3.58
CA THR A 60 -4.47 -9.97 4.66
C THR A 60 -3.11 -9.40 5.05
N ILE A 61 -2.76 -9.47 6.34
CA ILE A 61 -1.42 -9.17 6.84
C ILE A 61 -0.70 -10.50 7.01
N GLU A 62 0.24 -10.82 6.13
CA GLU A 62 0.97 -12.09 6.16
C GLU A 62 2.11 -12.07 7.17
N LYS A 63 2.66 -10.88 7.46
CA LYS A 63 3.73 -10.69 8.45
C LYS A 63 3.65 -9.29 9.06
N GLY A 64 3.98 -9.19 10.35
CA GLY A 64 4.13 -7.90 11.03
C GLY A 64 2.81 -7.22 11.38
N ALA A 65 1.81 -7.98 11.84
CA ALA A 65 0.49 -7.44 12.18
C ALA A 65 0.52 -6.41 13.32
N GLN A 66 1.36 -6.63 14.33
CA GLN A 66 1.54 -5.65 15.41
C GLN A 66 2.18 -4.36 14.88
N GLU A 67 3.25 -4.48 14.10
CA GLU A 67 3.94 -3.35 13.51
C GLU A 67 3.06 -2.57 12.54
N TRP A 68 2.16 -3.25 11.81
CA TRP A 68 1.15 -2.60 10.99
C TRP A 68 0.20 -1.76 11.83
N ASN A 69 -0.34 -2.32 12.92
CA ASN A 69 -1.24 -1.60 13.83
C ASN A 69 -0.53 -0.39 14.46
N ASP A 70 0.70 -0.56 14.92
CA ASP A 70 1.52 0.54 15.46
C ASP A 70 1.81 1.62 14.43
N LEU A 71 2.03 1.23 13.17
CA LEU A 71 2.27 2.16 12.07
C LEU A 71 1.02 2.97 11.74
N VAL A 72 -0.14 2.32 11.66
CA VAL A 72 -1.43 2.97 11.39
C VAL A 72 -1.82 3.91 12.54
N ALA A 73 -1.68 3.46 13.80
CA ALA A 73 -2.03 4.25 14.97
C ALA A 73 -1.18 5.54 15.11
N LYS A 74 0.04 5.58 14.56
CA LYS A 74 0.87 6.79 14.51
C LYS A 74 0.41 7.79 13.46
N VAL A 75 -0.28 7.35 12.41
CA VAL A 75 -0.79 8.24 11.34
C VAL A 75 -2.12 8.88 11.75
N GLU A 76 -2.89 8.24 12.63
CA GLU A 76 -4.17 8.77 13.15
C GLU A 76 -4.02 9.77 14.31
N ARG A 77 -2.79 10.04 14.78
CA ARG A 77 -2.48 11.03 15.83
C ARG A 77 -1.96 12.34 15.24
#